data_AF-A0A285M4W2-F1
#
_entry.id   AF-A0A285M4W2-F1
#
_cell.length_a   1.000
_cell.length_b   1.000
_cell.length_c   1.000
_cell.angle_alpha   90.00
_cell.angle_beta   90.00
_cell.angle_gamma   90.00
#
_symmetry.space_group_name_H-M   'P 1'
#
loop_
_entity.id
_entity.type
_entity.pdbx_description
1 polymer ?
#
loop_
_entity_poly.entity_id
_entity_poly.type
_entity_poly.pdbx_seq_one_letter_code
_entity_poly.pdbx_strand_id
1 'polypeptide(L)'
;MSQRLNRMRVLLKAQEQMQRNAQRAVDKASKELDYLRQKEMELLSLMSDGDPLLVNALMNSHVNQIRQVNQRKNDMQDALETLKSETRKQAVFMEAVKRMASVLEQEERSEAEKKNHQEIIEQTAYQSEGL
;
A
#
# COMPACT_ATOMS: atom_id res chain seq x y z
N MET A 1 -22.93 -6.44 18.91
CA MET A 1 -21.97 -5.84 17.96
C MET A 1 -22.73 -4.84 17.11
N SER A 2 -22.37 -3.55 17.17
CA SER A 2 -23.13 -2.51 16.47
C SER A 2 -22.95 -2.60 14.96
N GLN A 3 -23.96 -2.17 14.20
CA GLN A 3 -23.87 -2.07 12.74
C GLN A 3 -22.73 -1.12 12.30
N ARG A 4 -22.40 -0.13 13.14
CA ARG A 4 -21.34 0.86 12.88
C ARG A 4 -19.95 0.23 12.91
N LEU A 5 -19.67 -0.61 13.90
CA LEU A 5 -18.40 -1.33 14.01
C LEU A 5 -18.21 -2.32 12.85
N ASN A 6 -19.27 -3.04 12.47
CA ASN A 6 -19.22 -3.95 11.32
C ASN A 6 -18.90 -3.22 10.01
N ARG A 7 -19.54 -2.07 9.75
CA ARG A 7 -19.21 -1.23 8.58
C ARG A 7 -17.76 -0.78 8.61
N MET A 8 -17.24 -0.38 9.78
CA MET A 8 -15.84 0.05 9.92
C MET A 8 -14.85 -1.09 9.64
N ARG A 9 -15.13 -2.31 10.12
CA ARG A 9 -14.30 -3.50 9.85
C ARG A 9 -14.28 -3.88 8.37
N VAL A 10 -15.41 -3.75 7.67
CA VAL A 10 -15.46 -3.97 6.21
C VAL A 10 -14.62 -2.94 5.46
N LEU A 11 -14.73 -1.66 5.83
CA LEU A 11 -13.90 -0.59 5.26
C LEU A 11 -12.40 -0.82 5.51
N LEU A 12 -12.03 -1.24 6.71
CA LEU A 12 -10.64 -1.54 7.05
C LEU A 12 -10.09 -2.67 6.18
N LYS A 13 -10.83 -3.78 6.03
CA LYS A 13 -10.42 -4.90 5.16
C LYS A 13 -10.23 -4.46 3.71
N ALA A 14 -11.13 -3.63 3.19
CA ALA A 14 -11.01 -3.09 1.84
C ALA A 14 -9.74 -2.23 1.69
N GLN A 15 -9.44 -1.36 2.68
CA GLN A 15 -8.24 -0.53 2.66
C GLN A 15 -6.95 -1.36 2.77
N GLU A 16 -6.92 -2.40 3.63
CA GLU A 16 -5.78 -3.32 3.72
C GLU A 16 -5.51 -4.04 2.39
N GLN A 17 -6.56 -4.48 1.70
CA GLN A 17 -6.42 -5.12 0.40
C GLN A 17 -5.90 -4.14 -0.66
N MET A 18 -6.41 -2.90 -0.67
CA MET A 18 -5.92 -1.85 -1.56
C MET A 18 -4.45 -1.53 -1.30
N GLN A 19 -4.04 -1.40 -0.03
CA GLN A 19 -2.65 -1.11 0.32
C GLN A 19 -1.71 -2.24 -0.12
N ARG A 20 -2.10 -3.51 0.08
CA ARG A 20 -1.31 -4.67 -0.40
C ARG A 20 -1.15 -4.66 -1.92
N ASN A 21 -2.22 -4.32 -2.65
CA ASN A 21 -2.18 -4.23 -4.11
C ASN A 21 -1.28 -3.08 -4.57
N ALA A 22 -1.36 -1.91 -3.93
CA ALA A 22 -0.52 -0.76 -4.21
C ALA A 22 0.96 -1.08 -3.96
N GLN A 23 1.28 -1.73 -2.84
CA GLN A 23 2.66 -2.16 -2.54
C GLN A 23 3.19 -3.14 -3.59
N ARG A 24 2.39 -4.12 -4.01
CA ARG A 24 2.78 -5.04 -5.09
C ARG A 24 3.05 -4.33 -6.41
N ALA A 25 2.29 -3.28 -6.72
CA ALA A 25 2.52 -2.46 -7.92
C ALA A 25 3.84 -1.69 -7.82
N VAL A 26 4.14 -1.09 -6.67
CA VAL A 26 5.44 -0.44 -6.38
C VAL A 26 6.60 -1.41 -6.55
N ASP A 27 6.47 -2.63 -6.02
CA ASP A 27 7.52 -3.64 -6.10
C ASP A 27 7.77 -4.08 -7.55
N LYS A 28 6.70 -4.26 -8.34
CA LYS A 28 6.81 -4.58 -9.77
C LYS A 28 7.50 -3.47 -10.56
N ALA A 29 7.05 -2.23 -10.40
CA ALA A 29 7.63 -1.07 -11.08
C ALA A 29 9.11 -0.86 -10.68
N SER A 30 9.46 -1.12 -9.42
CA SER A 30 10.85 -1.03 -8.95
C SER A 30 11.73 -2.10 -9.63
N LYS A 31 11.26 -3.35 -9.74
CA LYS A 31 11.97 -4.41 -10.47
C LYS A 31 12.13 -4.09 -11.96
N GLU A 32 11.11 -3.52 -12.58
CA GLU A 32 11.17 -3.12 -14.00
C GLU A 32 12.18 -1.99 -14.22
N LEU A 33 12.25 -1.02 -13.29
CA LEU A 33 13.24 0.04 -13.32
C LEU A 33 14.67 -0.51 -13.19
N ASP A 34 14.89 -1.48 -12.30
CA ASP A 34 16.21 -2.12 -12.14
C ASP A 34 16.60 -2.93 -13.39
N TYR A 35 15.65 -3.61 -14.03
CA TYR A 35 15.87 -4.28 -15.32
C TYR A 35 16.27 -3.27 -16.42
N LEU A 36 15.60 -2.12 -16.50
CA LEU A 36 15.95 -1.08 -17.47
C LEU A 36 17.35 -0.52 -17.23
N ARG A 37 17.76 -0.35 -15.96
CA ARG A 37 19.13 0.06 -15.60
C ARG A 37 20.18 -0.96 -16.02
N GLN A 38 19.92 -2.25 -15.79
CA GLN A 38 20.82 -3.32 -16.23
C GLN A 38 20.94 -3.36 -17.76
N LYS A 39 19.82 -3.23 -18.46
CA LYS A 39 19.80 -3.18 -19.93
C LYS A 39 20.56 -1.98 -20.50
N GLU A 40 20.45 -0.82 -19.85
CA GLU A 40 21.25 0.36 -20.23
C GLU A 40 22.75 0.08 -20.08
N MET A 41 23.18 -0.51 -18.95
CA MET A 41 24.58 -0.86 -18.72
C MET A 41 25.11 -1.87 -19.75
N GLU A 42 24.31 -2.89 -20.09
CA GLU A 42 24.66 -3.88 -21.11
C GLU A 42 24.85 -3.22 -22.48
N LEU A 43 23.91 -2.35 -22.89
CA LEU A 43 24.02 -1.61 -24.15
C LEU A 43 25.24 -0.69 -24.19
N LEU A 44 25.58 -0.05 -23.07
CA LEU A 44 26.78 0.80 -22.97
C LEU A 44 28.07 -0.02 -23.05
N SER A 45 28.13 -1.21 -22.42
CA SER A 45 29.29 -2.12 -22.54
C SER A 45 29.47 -2.62 -23.97
N LEU A 46 28.38 -2.99 -24.65
CA LEU A 46 28.43 -3.40 -26.06
C LEU A 46 28.94 -2.27 -26.98
N MET A 47 28.67 -1.01 -26.62
CA MET A 47 29.22 0.14 -27.33
C MET A 47 30.71 0.39 -27.03
N SER A 48 31.22 0.01 -25.85
CA SER A 48 32.64 0.17 -25.52
C SER A 48 33.53 -0.94 -26.10
N ASP A 49 32.99 -2.15 -26.26
CA ASP A 49 33.77 -3.36 -26.53
C ASP A 49 33.82 -3.76 -28.02
N GLY A 50 33.12 -3.06 -28.91
CA GLY A 50 33.00 -3.40 -30.33
C GLY A 50 34.11 -2.87 -31.25
N ASP A 51 34.43 -3.62 -32.33
CA ASP A 51 35.33 -3.22 -33.41
C ASP A 51 34.83 -1.94 -34.14
N PRO A 52 35.61 -0.84 -34.20
CA PRO A 52 35.18 0.48 -34.70
C PRO A 52 34.47 0.49 -36.07
N LEU A 53 34.76 -0.47 -36.94
CA LEU A 53 34.16 -0.57 -38.29
C LEU A 53 32.74 -1.18 -38.28
N LEU A 54 32.44 -2.12 -37.39
CA LEU A 54 31.08 -2.66 -37.16
C LEU A 54 30.27 -1.73 -36.25
N VAL A 55 30.96 -0.99 -35.38
CA VAL A 55 30.39 -0.02 -34.44
C VAL A 55 29.66 1.10 -35.16
N ASN A 56 30.08 1.61 -36.33
CA ASN A 56 29.34 2.70 -37.00
C ASN A 56 27.94 2.31 -37.52
N ALA A 57 27.78 1.08 -38.05
CA ALA A 57 26.48 0.60 -38.53
C ALA A 57 25.54 0.22 -37.37
N LEU A 58 26.10 -0.33 -36.28
CA LEU A 58 25.37 -0.71 -35.08
C LEU A 58 25.19 0.46 -34.08
N MET A 59 26.01 1.50 -34.16
CA MET A 59 25.98 2.68 -33.27
C MET A 59 24.65 3.38 -33.34
N ASN A 60 24.15 3.67 -34.54
CA ASN A 60 22.87 4.35 -34.69
C ASN A 60 21.72 3.50 -34.09
N SER A 61 21.80 2.17 -34.22
CA SER A 61 20.85 1.25 -33.59
C SER A 61 20.96 1.28 -32.06
N HIS A 62 22.16 1.16 -31.51
CA HIS A 62 22.39 1.15 -30.07
C HIS A 62 22.11 2.50 -29.41
N VAL A 63 22.46 3.62 -30.05
CA VAL A 63 22.11 4.98 -29.60
C VAL A 63 20.59 5.15 -29.53
N ASN A 64 19.86 4.68 -30.53
CA ASN A 64 18.39 4.71 -30.51
C ASN A 64 17.82 3.81 -29.40
N GLN A 65 18.40 2.63 -29.18
CA GLN A 65 18.00 1.73 -28.09
C GLN A 65 18.27 2.34 -26.71
N ILE A 66 19.43 2.95 -26.50
CA ILE A 66 19.77 3.65 -25.24
C ILE A 66 18.83 4.82 -25.01
N ARG A 67 18.51 5.61 -26.05
CA ARG A 67 17.53 6.70 -25.94
C ARG A 67 16.15 6.17 -25.53
N GLN A 68 15.70 5.06 -26.12
CA GLN A 68 14.43 4.43 -25.75
C GLN A 68 14.44 3.90 -24.31
N VAL A 69 15.53 3.26 -23.88
CA VAL A 69 15.69 2.77 -22.50
C VAL A 69 15.70 3.94 -21.52
N ASN A 70 16.39 5.03 -21.83
CA ASN A 70 16.41 6.23 -21.00
C ASN A 70 15.05 6.89 -20.88
N GLN A 71 14.30 7.00 -21.98
CA GLN A 71 12.93 7.50 -21.94
C GLN A 71 12.05 6.62 -21.03
N ARG A 72 12.06 5.30 -21.24
CA ARG A 72 11.28 4.36 -20.42
C ARG A 72 11.67 4.38 -18.96
N LYS A 73 12.96 4.56 -18.66
CA LYS A 73 13.48 4.68 -17.29
C LYS A 73 12.92 5.92 -16.61
N ASN A 74 12.93 7.06 -17.29
CA ASN A 74 12.37 8.30 -16.76
C ASN A 74 10.86 8.19 -16.53
N ASP A 75 10.12 7.70 -17.53
CA ASP A 75 8.67 7.49 -17.42
C ASP A 75 8.31 6.55 -16.25
N MET A 76 9.08 5.46 -16.09
CA MET A 76 8.90 4.50 -15.01
C MET A 76 9.26 5.09 -13.64
N GLN A 77 10.28 5.94 -13.58
CA GLN A 77 10.70 6.60 -12.35
C GLN A 77 9.62 7.58 -11.86
N ASP A 78 9.06 8.40 -12.75
CA ASP A 78 7.97 9.33 -12.43
C ASP A 78 6.70 8.58 -11.97
N ALA A 79 6.38 7.48 -12.66
CA ALA A 79 5.26 6.61 -12.29
C ALA A 79 5.47 5.97 -10.91
N LEU A 80 6.70 5.53 -10.61
CA LEU A 80 7.06 4.93 -9.32
C LEU A 80 6.99 5.94 -8.18
N GLU A 81 7.45 7.17 -8.38
CA GLU A 81 7.33 8.24 -7.38
C GLU A 81 5.86 8.56 -7.07
N THR A 82 5.03 8.66 -8.11
CA THR A 82 3.59 8.87 -7.97
C THR A 82 2.94 7.73 -7.19
N LEU A 83 3.22 6.48 -7.56
CA LEU A 83 2.72 5.28 -6.86
C LEU A 83 3.14 5.24 -5.39
N LYS A 84 4.40 5.58 -5.07
CA LYS A 84 4.89 5.64 -3.69
C LYS A 84 4.19 6.73 -2.89
N SER A 85 3.95 7.89 -3.49
CA SER A 85 3.23 9.00 -2.84
C SER A 85 1.79 8.60 -2.50
N GLU A 86 1.06 8.03 -3.46
CA GLU A 86 -0.32 7.58 -3.25
C GLU A 86 -0.41 6.43 -2.23
N THR A 87 0.54 5.49 -2.26
CA THR A 87 0.60 4.39 -1.26
C THR A 87 0.83 4.93 0.15
N ARG A 88 1.69 5.93 0.31
CA ARG A 88 1.90 6.60 1.62
C ARG A 88 0.64 7.28 2.12
N LYS A 89 -0.07 8.02 1.26
CA LYS A 89 -1.35 8.65 1.62
C LYS A 89 -2.36 7.59 2.07
N GLN A 90 -2.52 6.51 1.31
CA GLN A 90 -3.41 5.39 1.68
C GLN A 90 -3.05 4.76 3.02
N ALA A 91 -1.76 4.59 3.33
CA ALA A 91 -1.31 4.06 4.61
C ALA A 91 -1.75 4.95 5.79
N VAL A 92 -1.67 6.28 5.63
CA VAL A 92 -2.13 7.24 6.65
C VAL A 92 -3.64 7.14 6.87
N PHE A 93 -4.43 7.06 5.78
CA PHE A 93 -5.88 6.88 5.89
C PHE A 93 -6.24 5.57 6.58
N MET A 94 -5.55 4.48 6.26
CA MET A 94 -5.76 3.19 6.90
C MET A 94 -5.50 3.23 8.41
N GLU A 95 -4.43 3.88 8.85
CA GLU A 95 -4.16 4.06 10.29
C GLU A 95 -5.22 4.91 11.00
N ALA A 96 -5.79 5.90 10.31
CA ALA A 96 -6.94 6.65 10.84
C ALA A 96 -8.18 5.75 11.02
N VAL A 97 -8.49 4.92 10.02
CA VAL A 97 -9.61 3.96 10.08
C VAL A 97 -9.41 2.92 11.18
N LYS A 98 -8.20 2.39 11.36
CA LYS A 98 -7.87 1.48 12.47
C LYS A 98 -8.11 2.11 13.84
N ARG A 99 -7.66 3.36 14.03
CA ARG A 99 -7.88 4.09 15.30
C ARG A 99 -9.37 4.29 15.56
N MET A 100 -10.15 4.68 14.54
CA MET A 100 -11.61 4.80 14.69
C MET A 100 -12.28 3.47 15.03
N ALA A 101 -11.88 2.37 14.39
CA ALA A 101 -12.39 1.05 14.73
C ALA A 101 -12.08 0.67 16.18
N SER A 102 -10.85 0.93 16.65
CA SER A 102 -10.43 0.66 18.03
C SER A 102 -11.24 1.44 19.06
N VAL A 103 -11.55 2.71 18.79
CA VAL A 103 -12.38 3.54 19.69
C VAL A 103 -13.79 2.97 19.76
N LEU A 104 -14.40 2.63 18.61
CA LEU A 104 -15.73 2.02 18.58
C LEU A 104 -15.79 0.67 19.32
N GLU A 105 -14.72 -0.13 19.24
CA GLU A 105 -14.63 -1.39 19.99
C GLU A 105 -14.55 -1.16 21.50
N GLN A 106 -13.84 -0.12 21.96
CA GLN A 106 -13.81 0.26 23.37
C GLN A 106 -15.16 0.80 23.85
N GLU A 107 -15.83 1.64 23.06
CA GLU A 107 -17.16 2.15 23.36
C GLU A 107 -18.16 1.00 23.54
N GLU A 108 -18.20 0.03 22.60
CA GLU A 108 -19.08 -1.14 22.72
C GLU A 108 -18.78 -2.00 23.96
N ARG A 109 -17.51 -2.15 24.34
CA ARG A 109 -17.13 -2.88 25.56
C ARG A 109 -17.59 -2.14 26.81
N SER A 110 -17.37 -0.83 26.88
CA SER A 110 -17.79 -0.02 28.01
C SER A 110 -19.32 0.02 28.15
N GLU A 111 -20.06 0.10 27.05
CA GLU A 111 -21.52 0.01 27.07
C GLU A 111 -22.01 -1.36 27.56
N ALA A 112 -21.38 -2.45 27.11
CA ALA A 112 -21.70 -3.79 27.57
C ALA A 112 -21.41 -3.98 29.07
N GLU A 113 -20.29 -3.44 29.58
CA GLU A 113 -19.95 -3.46 31.00
C GLU A 113 -20.97 -2.68 31.84
N LYS A 114 -21.34 -1.47 31.41
CA LYS A 114 -22.37 -0.65 32.09
C LYS A 114 -23.70 -1.36 32.15
N LYS A 115 -24.13 -1.97 31.04
CA LYS A 115 -25.39 -2.72 30.98
C LYS A 115 -25.37 -3.91 31.94
N ASN A 116 -24.27 -4.66 31.97
CA ASN A 116 -24.11 -5.78 32.89
C ASN A 116 -24.14 -5.31 34.36
N HIS A 117 -23.51 -4.18 34.69
CA HIS A 117 -23.58 -3.61 36.03
C HIS A 117 -25.00 -3.17 36.42
N GLN A 118 -25.75 -2.58 35.48
CA GLN A 118 -27.16 -2.25 35.70
C GLN A 118 -28.00 -3.50 35.97
N GLU A 119 -27.85 -4.56 35.16
CA GLU A 119 -28.57 -5.82 35.34
C GLU A 119 -28.29 -6.45 36.73
N ILE A 120 -27.04 -6.38 37.21
CA ILE A 120 -26.67 -6.85 38.55
C ILE A 120 -27.36 -6.00 39.64
N ILE A 121 -27.34 -4.68 39.51
CA ILE A 121 -27.97 -3.77 40.49
C ILE A 121 -29.47 -4.04 40.57
N GLU A 122 -30.15 -4.16 39.42
CA GLU A 122 -31.58 -4.49 39.36
C GLU A 122 -31.87 -5.83 40.04
N GLN A 123 -31.10 -6.88 39.76
CA GLN A 123 -31.27 -8.18 40.42
C GLN A 123 -31.10 -8.10 41.95
N THR A 124 -30.11 -7.34 42.43
CA THR A 124 -29.92 -7.14 43.87
C THR A 124 -31.05 -6.32 44.50
N ALA A 125 -31.58 -5.31 43.80
CA ALA A 125 -32.70 -4.50 44.28
C ALA A 125 -33.98 -5.34 44.40
N TYR A 126 -34.30 -6.16 43.39
CA TYR A 126 -35.45 -7.07 43.43
C TYR A 126 -35.33 -8.14 44.53
N GLN A 127 -34.13 -8.62 44.83
CA GLN A 127 -33.91 -9.54 45.96
C GLN A 127 -34.11 -8.85 47.32
N SER A 128 -33.80 -7.56 47.43
CA SER A 128 -33.99 -6.79 48.67
C SER A 128 -35.43 -6.35 48.93
N GLU A 129 -36.27 -6.22 47.90
CA GLU A 129 -37.71 -5.88 48.04
C GLU A 129 -38.60 -7.11 48.27
N GLY A 130 -38.05 -8.33 48.17
CA GLY A 130 -38.75 -9.60 48.40
C GLY A 130 -38.59 -10.19 49.81
N LEU A 131 -38.00 -9.44 50.75
CA LEU A 131 -37.89 -9.76 52.19
C LEU A 131 -38.66 -8.72 53.02
#